data_AF-A0A1E1W2X8-F1
#
_entry.id   AF-A0A1E1W2X8-F1
#
_cell.length_a   1.000
_cell.length_b   1.000
_cell.length_c   1.000
_cell.angle_alpha   90.00
_cell.angle_beta   90.00
_cell.angle_gamma   90.00
#
_symmetry.space_group_name_H-M   'P 1'
#
loop_
_entity.id
_entity.type
_entity.pdbx_description
1 polymer ?
#
loop_
_entity_poly.entity_id
_entity_poly.type
_entity_poly.pdbx_seq_one_letter_code
_entity_poly.pdbx_strand_id
1 'polypeptide(L)'
;MAGFKLLLCLSLLQAVYGKGSESAIQCTPEVMKVTVPMDGDRRMSYLDQLKDYKPCMPYMEDNAATFMLDLQDPHKCGVTRVLNKITGKRTFYHKIVIEDTAGGRETVTVRCVVTGKLRALAR
;
A
#
# COMPACT_ATOMS: atom_id res chain seq x y z
N MET A 1 -17.13 59.58 -16.94
CA MET A 1 -18.13 58.48 -16.93
C MET A 1 -17.36 57.18 -16.79
N ALA A 2 -17.59 56.50 -15.68
CA ALA A 2 -16.87 55.30 -15.25
C ALA A 2 -17.24 54.09 -16.12
N GLY A 3 -16.25 53.35 -16.59
CA GLY A 3 -16.42 52.08 -17.29
C GLY A 3 -15.72 50.98 -16.52
N PHE A 4 -16.39 50.45 -15.50
CA PHE A 4 -15.94 49.34 -14.66
C PHE A 4 -15.87 48.06 -15.52
N LYS A 5 -14.66 47.59 -15.87
CA LYS A 5 -14.49 46.29 -16.53
C LYS A 5 -14.71 45.18 -15.50
N LEU A 6 -15.85 44.53 -15.61
CA LEU A 6 -16.30 43.41 -14.77
C LEU A 6 -15.36 42.20 -14.97
N LEU A 7 -14.58 41.86 -13.94
CA LEU A 7 -13.83 40.60 -13.87
C LEU A 7 -14.80 39.44 -13.65
N LEU A 8 -15.04 38.64 -14.69
CA LEU A 8 -15.65 37.31 -14.57
C LEU A 8 -14.56 36.33 -14.12
N CYS A 9 -14.41 36.20 -12.80
CA CYS A 9 -13.65 35.11 -12.20
C CYS A 9 -14.54 33.86 -12.30
N LEU A 10 -14.40 33.10 -13.39
CA LEU A 10 -14.94 31.74 -13.47
C LEU A 10 -14.23 30.92 -12.38
N SER A 11 -14.93 30.69 -11.28
CA SER A 11 -14.54 29.72 -10.27
C SER A 11 -14.52 28.34 -10.94
N LEU A 12 -13.32 27.88 -11.25
CA LEU A 12 -13.00 26.47 -11.42
C LEU A 12 -13.37 25.77 -10.11
N LEU A 13 -14.63 25.30 -10.00
CA LEU A 13 -14.97 24.16 -9.17
C LEU A 13 -14.34 22.93 -9.87
N GLN A 14 -13.01 22.84 -9.80
CA GLN A 14 -12.38 21.54 -9.90
C GLN A 14 -12.87 20.79 -8.66
N ALA A 15 -13.87 19.94 -8.85
CA ALA A 15 -14.12 18.86 -7.91
C ALA A 15 -12.77 18.17 -7.75
N VAL A 16 -12.12 18.39 -6.60
CA VAL A 16 -10.90 17.70 -6.24
C VAL A 16 -11.34 16.25 -6.07
N TYR A 17 -11.20 15.48 -7.15
CA TYR A 17 -11.36 14.05 -7.11
C TYR A 17 -10.25 13.55 -6.18
N GLY A 18 -10.62 13.27 -4.93
CA GLY A 18 -9.67 12.98 -3.87
C GLY A 18 -8.91 11.71 -4.22
N LYS A 19 -7.60 11.85 -4.42
CA LYS A 19 -6.69 10.71 -4.45
C LYS A 19 -6.83 9.98 -3.11
N GLY A 20 -7.07 8.67 -3.13
CA GLY A 20 -7.43 7.91 -1.93
C GLY A 20 -6.41 8.05 -0.79
N SER A 21 -6.86 7.82 0.44
CA SER A 21 -6.06 8.04 1.66
C SER A 21 -4.82 7.12 1.77
N GLU A 22 -3.87 7.50 2.62
CA GLU A 22 -2.59 6.77 2.77
C GLU A 22 -2.76 5.41 3.44
N SER A 23 -1.92 4.43 3.06
CA SER A 23 -1.93 3.09 3.64
C SER A 23 -1.33 3.05 5.05
N ALA A 24 -1.90 2.23 5.93
CA ALA A 24 -1.36 1.95 7.26
C ALA A 24 -0.53 0.65 7.28
N ILE A 25 0.61 0.67 7.97
CA ILE A 25 1.53 -0.48 8.09
C ILE A 25 1.70 -0.84 9.57
N GLN A 26 1.50 -2.11 9.90
CA GLN A 26 1.78 -2.68 11.22
C GLN A 26 2.80 -3.81 11.07
N CYS A 27 3.86 -3.75 11.87
CA CYS A 27 4.98 -4.68 11.77
C CYS A 27 5.14 -5.47 13.07
N THR A 28 5.22 -6.78 12.93
CA THR A 28 5.67 -7.71 13.97
C THR A 28 6.86 -8.51 13.42
N PRO A 29 7.58 -9.28 14.26
CA PRO A 29 8.62 -10.18 13.75
C PRO A 29 8.10 -11.26 12.79
N GLU A 30 6.82 -11.63 12.91
CA GLU A 30 6.17 -12.69 12.15
C GLU A 30 5.41 -12.19 10.92
N VAL A 31 4.77 -11.03 11.03
CA VAL A 31 3.83 -10.54 10.01
C VAL A 31 4.01 -9.05 9.76
N MET A 32 3.96 -8.67 8.48
CA MET A 32 3.70 -7.31 8.02
C MET A 32 2.24 -7.21 7.57
N LYS A 33 1.42 -6.49 8.34
CA LYS A 33 0.03 -6.17 7.99
C LYS A 33 0.00 -4.83 7.30
N VAL A 34 -0.53 -4.78 6.08
CA VAL A 34 -0.75 -3.53 5.35
C VAL A 34 -2.23 -3.34 5.12
N THR A 35 -2.76 -2.18 5.49
CA THR A 35 -4.15 -1.80 5.26
C THR A 35 -4.16 -0.66 4.25
N VAL A 36 -4.76 -0.91 3.09
CA VAL A 36 -4.91 0.07 2.01
C VAL A 36 -6.36 0.52 1.99
N PRO A 37 -6.65 1.82 2.24
CA PRO A 37 -7.99 2.36 2.05
C PRO A 37 -8.42 2.23 0.59
N MET A 38 -9.62 1.71 0.36
CA MET A 38 -10.25 1.56 -0.96
C MET A 38 -11.28 2.68 -1.17
N ASP A 39 -10.92 3.90 -0.78
CA ASP A 39 -11.73 5.11 -0.90
C ASP A 39 -11.56 5.79 -2.28
N GLY A 40 -12.42 6.76 -2.55
CA GLY A 40 -12.43 7.49 -3.82
C GLY A 40 -12.82 6.59 -4.99
N ASP A 41 -11.94 6.49 -5.98
CA ASP A 41 -12.12 5.71 -7.21
C ASP A 41 -11.28 4.43 -7.27
N ARG A 42 -10.63 4.07 -6.16
CA ARG A 42 -9.85 2.84 -6.06
C ARG A 42 -10.77 1.62 -6.18
N ARG A 43 -10.42 0.73 -7.10
CA ARG A 43 -11.23 -0.46 -7.41
C ARG A 43 -10.57 -1.76 -6.99
N MET A 44 -9.25 -1.85 -7.16
CA MET A 44 -8.51 -3.07 -6.91
C MET A 44 -7.19 -2.76 -6.23
N SER A 45 -6.78 -3.65 -5.32
CA SER A 45 -5.44 -3.62 -4.72
C SER A 45 -4.85 -5.02 -4.75
N TYR A 46 -3.59 -5.13 -5.14
CA TYR A 46 -2.88 -6.41 -5.20
C TYR A 46 -1.37 -6.21 -5.02
N LEU A 47 -0.68 -7.28 -4.63
CA LEU A 47 0.78 -7.27 -4.56
C LEU A 47 1.37 -7.20 -5.98
N ASP A 48 2.36 -6.32 -6.19
CA ASP A 48 3.01 -6.17 -7.50
C ASP A 48 3.48 -7.52 -8.06
N GLN A 49 3.22 -7.74 -9.36
CA GLN A 49 3.45 -9.00 -10.09
C GLN A 49 2.62 -10.22 -9.64
N LEU A 50 1.71 -10.07 -8.68
CA LEU A 50 0.89 -11.15 -8.12
C LEU A 50 -0.62 -10.86 -8.24
N LYS A 51 -1.02 -10.15 -9.30
CA LYS A 51 -2.44 -9.96 -9.63
C LYS A 51 -3.12 -11.33 -9.74
N ASP A 52 -4.27 -11.48 -9.09
CA ASP A 52 -5.08 -12.71 -9.06
C ASP A 52 -4.42 -13.95 -8.41
N TYR A 53 -3.23 -13.82 -7.80
CA TYR A 53 -2.59 -14.93 -7.09
C TYR A 53 -3.26 -15.17 -5.73
N LYS A 54 -4.14 -16.18 -5.69
CA LYS A 54 -5.02 -16.46 -4.55
C LYS A 54 -4.34 -16.47 -3.17
N PRO A 55 -3.15 -17.08 -2.97
CA PRO A 55 -2.52 -17.14 -1.65
C PRO A 55 -2.11 -15.79 -1.06
N CYS A 56 -2.07 -14.73 -1.86
CA CYS A 56 -1.60 -13.40 -1.46
C CYS A 56 -2.63 -12.30 -1.76
N MET A 57 -3.88 -12.66 -2.01
CA MET A 57 -4.97 -11.69 -2.15
C MET A 57 -5.26 -11.01 -0.80
N PRO A 58 -5.65 -9.73 -0.81
CA PRO A 58 -6.04 -9.06 0.42
C PRO A 58 -7.40 -9.56 0.92
N TYR A 59 -7.62 -9.41 2.22
CA TYR A 59 -8.96 -9.46 2.81
C TYR A 59 -9.63 -8.10 2.60
N MET A 60 -10.88 -8.11 2.13
CA MET A 60 -11.66 -6.89 1.90
C MET A 60 -12.66 -6.73 3.04
N GLU A 61 -12.52 -5.66 3.83
CA GLU A 61 -13.40 -5.34 4.97
C GLU A 61 -13.45 -3.83 5.16
N ASP A 62 -14.61 -3.27 5.52
CA ASP A 62 -14.78 -1.84 5.83
C ASP A 62 -14.14 -0.86 4.85
N ASN A 63 -14.33 -1.11 3.55
CA ASN A 63 -13.76 -0.30 2.47
C ASN A 63 -12.22 -0.23 2.51
N ALA A 64 -11.56 -1.29 2.97
CA ALA A 64 -10.11 -1.43 2.99
C ALA A 64 -9.66 -2.81 2.47
N ALA A 65 -8.53 -2.82 1.79
CA ALA A 65 -7.81 -4.03 1.40
C ALA A 65 -6.68 -4.29 2.39
N THR A 66 -6.75 -5.43 3.09
CA THR A 66 -5.77 -5.82 4.11
C THR A 66 -4.90 -6.97 3.63
N PHE A 67 -3.60 -6.73 3.50
CA PHE A 67 -2.59 -7.73 3.21
C PHE A 67 -1.93 -8.24 4.48
N MET A 68 -1.83 -9.56 4.61
CA MET A 68 -1.14 -10.23 5.71
C MET A 68 0.09 -10.95 5.15
N LEU A 69 1.25 -10.30 5.22
CA LEU A 69 2.50 -10.80 4.64
C LEU A 69 3.31 -11.53 5.70
N ASP A 70 3.49 -12.84 5.50
CA ASP A 70 4.30 -13.70 6.37
C ASP A 70 5.79 -13.40 6.20
N LEU A 71 6.44 -12.98 7.28
CA LEU A 71 7.86 -12.64 7.32
C LEU A 71 8.74 -13.85 7.66
N GLN A 72 8.15 -14.98 8.08
CA GLN A 72 8.85 -16.26 8.23
C GLN A 72 9.04 -16.94 6.88
N ASP A 73 8.06 -16.83 5.98
CA ASP A 73 8.15 -17.28 4.58
C ASP A 73 7.99 -16.10 3.59
N PRO A 74 9.01 -15.22 3.49
CA PRO A 74 8.93 -14.04 2.64
C PRO A 74 8.81 -14.38 1.14
N HIS A 75 9.17 -15.61 0.73
CA HIS A 75 9.15 -16.01 -0.68
C HIS A 75 7.72 -16.30 -1.18
N LYS A 76 6.83 -16.76 -0.30
CA LYS A 76 5.44 -17.11 -0.64
C LYS A 76 4.68 -16.01 -1.39
N CYS A 77 4.92 -14.75 -1.00
CA CYS A 77 4.27 -13.58 -1.58
C CYS A 77 5.29 -12.55 -2.09
N GLY A 78 6.49 -12.96 -2.51
CA GLY A 78 7.45 -12.07 -3.17
C GLY A 78 8.02 -10.94 -2.28
N VAL A 79 7.98 -11.08 -0.96
CA VAL A 79 8.51 -10.09 -0.02
C VAL A 79 10.04 -10.05 -0.11
N THR A 80 10.57 -8.86 -0.38
CA THR A 80 12.02 -8.65 -0.37
C THR A 80 12.52 -8.54 1.06
N ARG A 81 13.46 -9.40 1.47
CA ARG A 81 14.10 -9.37 2.79
C ARG A 81 15.57 -8.93 2.69
N VAL A 82 15.92 -7.87 3.40
CA VAL A 82 17.29 -7.34 3.52
C VAL A 82 17.79 -7.55 4.95
N LEU A 83 18.91 -8.25 5.12
CA LEU A 83 19.59 -8.41 6.40
C LEU A 83 20.82 -7.50 6.45
N ASN A 84 20.85 -6.57 7.39
CA ASN A 84 22.06 -5.85 7.73
C ASN A 84 22.93 -6.75 8.63
N LYS A 85 24.06 -7.24 8.11
CA LYS A 85 24.96 -8.15 8.84
C LYS A 85 25.70 -7.49 10.01
N ILE A 86 25.84 -6.16 10.00
CA ILE A 86 26.52 -5.40 11.07
C ILE A 86 25.58 -5.21 12.26
N THR A 87 24.34 -4.79 12.01
CA THR A 87 23.37 -4.46 13.07
C THR A 87 22.40 -5.60 13.40
N GLY A 88 22.37 -6.66 12.59
CA GLY A 88 21.40 -7.75 12.70
C GLY A 88 19.95 -7.36 12.32
N LYS A 89 19.69 -6.11 11.92
CA LYS A 89 18.36 -5.64 11.54
C LYS A 89 17.90 -6.30 10.26
N ARG A 90 16.64 -6.76 10.24
CA ARG A 90 15.97 -7.25 9.02
C ARG A 90 14.98 -6.20 8.56
N THR A 91 15.05 -5.86 7.28
CA THR A 91 14.06 -4.97 6.64
C THR A 91 13.34 -5.75 5.55
N PHE A 92 12.02 -5.62 5.52
CA PHE A 92 11.14 -6.27 4.57
C PHE A 92 10.46 -5.21 3.71
N TYR A 93 10.38 -5.45 2.41
CA TYR A 93 9.75 -4.55 1.45
C TYR A 93 8.79 -5.31 0.55
N HIS A 94 7.72 -4.65 0.15
CA HIS A 94 6.89 -5.05 -0.99
C HIS A 94 6.33 -3.80 -1.69
N LYS A 95 5.82 -3.98 -2.90
CA LYS A 95 5.03 -2.97 -3.62
C LYS A 95 3.58 -3.41 -3.73
N ILE A 96 2.65 -2.56 -3.36
CA ILE A 96 1.21 -2.78 -3.56
C ILE A 96 0.77 -1.92 -4.71
N VAL A 97 0.09 -2.54 -5.66
CA VAL A 97 -0.51 -1.87 -6.80
C VAL A 97 -1.96 -1.55 -6.46
N ILE A 98 -2.39 -0.36 -6.82
CA ILE A 98 -3.79 0.06 -6.70
C ILE A 98 -4.23 0.52 -8.09
N GLU A 99 -5.36 -0.02 -8.55
CA GLU A 99 -5.99 0.37 -9.81
C GLU A 99 -7.28 1.13 -9.52
N ASP A 100 -7.46 2.27 -10.19
CA ASP A 100 -8.70 3.05 -10.14
C ASP A 100 -9.71 2.59 -11.21
N THR A 101 -10.91 3.16 -11.17
CA THR A 101 -11.98 2.85 -12.13
C THR A 101 -11.71 3.32 -13.57
N ALA A 102 -10.81 4.29 -13.77
CA ALA A 102 -10.42 4.81 -15.08
C ALA A 102 -9.22 4.08 -15.69
N GLY A 103 -8.70 3.05 -15.02
CA GLY A 103 -7.53 2.28 -15.45
C GLY A 103 -6.20 2.93 -15.09
N GLY A 104 -6.21 4.01 -14.28
CA GLY A 104 -5.01 4.55 -13.67
C GLY A 104 -4.46 3.59 -12.61
N ARG A 105 -3.14 3.63 -12.45
CA ARG A 105 -2.39 2.71 -11.60
C ARG A 105 -1.43 3.50 -10.73
N GLU A 106 -1.54 3.31 -9.42
CA GLU A 106 -0.56 3.79 -8.45
C GLU A 106 0.13 2.62 -7.75
N THR A 107 1.29 2.89 -7.17
CA THR A 107 2.08 1.89 -6.46
C THR A 107 2.56 2.44 -5.14
N VAL A 108 2.20 1.72 -4.06
CA VAL A 108 2.61 2.02 -2.70
C VAL A 108 3.76 1.09 -2.32
N THR A 109 4.90 1.66 -1.93
CA THR A 109 6.02 0.86 -1.39
C THR A 109 5.87 0.74 0.11
N VAL A 110 5.78 -0.48 0.61
CA VAL A 110 5.62 -0.78 2.04
C VAL A 110 6.93 -1.29 2.62
N ARG A 111 7.18 -0.97 3.89
CA ARG A 111 8.43 -1.30 4.59
C ARG A 111 8.17 -1.68 6.04
N CYS A 112 8.73 -2.81 6.47
CA CYS A 112 8.82 -3.19 7.88
C CYS A 112 10.28 -3.39 8.29
N VAL A 113 10.66 -2.87 9.46
CA VAL A 113 11.99 -3.10 10.06
C VAL A 113 11.80 -3.87 11.36
N VAL A 114 12.43 -5.03 11.47
CA VAL A 114 12.37 -5.90 12.64
C VAL A 114 13.74 -6.02 13.28
N THR A 115 13.79 -5.83 14.60
CA THR A 115 14.96 -6.07 15.45
C THR A 115 14.74 -7.34 16.27
N GLY A 116 15.62 -8.34 16.14
CA GLY A 116 15.53 -9.61 16.89
C GLY A 116 15.78 -10.85 16.01
N LYS A 117 16.01 -12.01 16.62
CA LYS A 117 16.10 -13.29 15.91
C LYS A 117 14.68 -13.71 15.47
N LEU A 118 14.48 -14.03 14.18
CA LEU A 118 13.30 -14.81 13.77
C LEU A 118 13.34 -16.09 14.61
N ARG A 119 12.21 -16.48 15.23
CA ARG A 119 12.15 -17.74 15.95
C ARG A 119 12.61 -18.82 14.97
N ALA A 120 13.64 -19.58 15.33
CA ALA A 120 14.02 -20.74 14.54
C ALA A 120 12.80 -21.66 14.51
N LEU A 121 12.23 -21.90 13.34
CA LEU A 121 11.23 -22.93 13.16
C LEU A 121 11.84 -24.23 13.68
N ALA A 122 11.22 -24.84 14.69
CA ALA A 122 11.50 -26.23 15.02
C ALA A 122 11.26 -27.03 13.74
N ARG A 123 12.33 -27.67 13.24
CA ARG A 123 12.29 -28.59 12.11
C ARG A 123 11.56 -29.86 12.51
#